data_AF-A0A923YTU7-F1
#
_entry.id   AF-A0A923YTU7-F1
#
_cell.length_a   1.000
_cell.length_b   1.000
_cell.length_c   1.000
_cell.angle_alpha   90.00
_cell.angle_beta   90.00
_cell.angle_gamma   90.00
#
_symmetry.space_group_name_H-M   'P 1'
#
loop_
_entity.id
_entity.type
_entity.pdbx_description
1 polymer ?
#
loop_
_entity_poly.entity_id
_entity_poly.type
_entity_poly.pdbx_seq_one_letter_code
_entity_poly.pdbx_strand_id
1 'polypeptide(L)'
;SLVLTGDAHGAVRGLDAFPRADWAPVNIVFWSFRLMVGIGVGMAGLGVWSLLARARGRLYGWPWLHRFAVLMGPTGFVAVIAGWVTTESGRQPFTVFHLLRTARSVSPLAAPAVALSLAAFIVVYFAVFGTGTWFILKLMGGSPHPGERGPSRGETTRTAGITPLPQIAPSAIPAE
;
A
#
# COMPACT_ATOMS: atom_id res chain seq x y z
N SER A 1 -20.39 12.85 17.99
CA SER A 1 -19.95 12.22 16.75
C SER A 1 -20.02 13.21 15.59
N LEU A 2 -19.24 14.30 15.66
CA LEU A 2 -19.46 15.46 14.78
C LEU A 2 -19.16 15.15 13.30
N VAL A 3 -18.09 14.38 13.04
CA VAL A 3 -17.66 14.03 11.67
C VAL A 3 -18.55 12.94 11.04
N LEU A 4 -19.09 12.02 11.83
CA LEU A 4 -19.88 10.88 11.32
C LEU A 4 -21.40 11.12 11.38
N THR A 5 -21.88 11.96 12.30
CA THR A 5 -23.31 12.13 12.59
C THR A 5 -23.75 13.60 12.45
N GLY A 6 -22.81 14.53 12.19
CA GLY A 6 -23.11 15.97 12.10
C GLY A 6 -23.42 16.65 13.44
N ASP A 7 -23.45 15.89 14.54
CA ASP A 7 -23.76 16.37 15.89
C ASP A 7 -22.64 15.96 16.86
N ALA A 8 -22.20 16.90 17.69
CA ALA A 8 -21.26 16.67 18.77
C ALA A 8 -21.75 15.56 19.72
N HIS A 9 -23.07 15.45 19.93
CA HIS A 9 -23.69 14.46 20.82
C HIS A 9 -24.27 13.23 20.11
N GLY A 10 -24.18 13.14 18.78
CA GLY A 10 -24.65 11.97 18.02
C GLY A 10 -24.02 10.67 18.54
N ALA A 11 -24.85 9.70 18.90
CA ALA A 11 -24.41 8.41 19.42
C ALA A 11 -24.13 7.43 18.26
N VAL A 12 -22.92 6.86 18.25
CA VAL A 12 -22.57 5.75 17.34
C VAL A 12 -23.05 4.47 18.01
N ARG A 13 -23.84 3.66 17.28
CA ARG A 13 -24.31 2.36 17.79
C ARG A 13 -23.12 1.48 18.14
N GLY A 14 -23.04 1.07 19.40
CA GLY A 14 -22.06 0.10 19.87
C GLY A 14 -22.32 -1.30 19.30
N LEU A 15 -21.30 -2.16 19.39
CA LEU A 15 -21.37 -3.55 18.93
C LEU A 15 -22.47 -4.35 19.65
N ASP A 16 -22.78 -4.00 20.90
CA ASP A 16 -23.83 -4.61 21.71
C ASP A 16 -25.25 -4.41 21.16
N ALA A 17 -25.43 -3.45 20.24
CA ALA A 17 -26.69 -3.23 19.53
C ALA A 17 -26.93 -4.24 18.39
N PHE A 18 -26.04 -5.21 18.17
CA PHE A 18 -26.12 -6.21 17.11
C PHE A 18 -26.05 -7.64 17.65
N PRO A 19 -26.73 -8.62 17.01
CA PRO A 19 -26.66 -10.02 17.41
C PRO A 19 -25.21 -10.54 17.37
N ARG A 20 -24.81 -11.29 18.41
CA ARG A 20 -23.46 -11.88 18.50
C ARG A 20 -23.09 -12.78 17.32
N ALA A 21 -24.07 -13.41 16.69
CA ALA A 21 -23.87 -14.27 15.51
C ALA A 21 -23.44 -13.52 14.24
N ASP A 22 -23.54 -12.18 14.27
CA ASP A 22 -23.16 -11.29 13.16
C ASP A 22 -21.89 -10.50 13.49
N TRP A 23 -21.24 -10.78 14.63
CA TRP A 23 -20.01 -10.10 15.01
C TRP A 23 -18.84 -10.57 14.16
N ALA A 24 -18.14 -9.60 13.58
CA ALA A 24 -16.82 -9.81 13.00
C ALA A 24 -15.80 -10.20 14.08
N PRO A 25 -14.67 -10.84 13.73
CA PRO A 25 -13.55 -11.06 14.64
C PRO A 25 -12.92 -9.72 15.07
N VAL A 26 -13.45 -9.16 16.16
CA VAL A 26 -13.14 -7.80 16.65
C VAL A 26 -11.65 -7.63 16.95
N ASN A 27 -11.00 -8.67 17.47
CA ASN A 27 -9.57 -8.66 17.77
C ASN A 27 -8.71 -8.40 16.53
N ILE A 28 -9.00 -9.06 15.41
CA ILE A 28 -8.26 -8.91 14.16
C ILE A 28 -8.44 -7.49 13.64
N VAL A 29 -9.70 -7.04 13.53
CA VAL A 29 -10.06 -5.71 13.02
C VAL A 29 -9.46 -4.60 13.88
N PHE A 30 -9.49 -4.74 15.21
CA PHE A 30 -8.95 -3.76 16.14
C PHE A 30 -7.45 -3.56 15.96
N TRP A 31 -6.68 -4.64 15.89
CA TRP A 31 -5.22 -4.55 15.74
C TRP A 31 -4.80 -4.17 14.33
N SER A 32 -5.46 -4.68 13.28
CA SER A 32 -5.17 -4.30 11.90
C SER A 32 -5.44 -2.82 11.65
N PHE A 33 -6.55 -2.28 12.19
CA PHE A 33 -6.87 -0.87 12.08
C PHE A 33 -5.80 0.02 12.73
N ARG A 34 -5.37 -0.33 13.95
CA ARG A 34 -4.34 0.44 14.67
C ARG A 34 -2.99 0.40 13.96
N LEU A 35 -2.63 -0.74 13.41
CA LEU A 35 -1.39 -0.89 12.64
C LEU A 35 -1.43 -0.03 11.38
N MET A 36 -2.53 -0.07 10.62
CA MET A 36 -2.74 0.78 9.43
C MET A 36 -2.63 2.27 9.78
N VAL A 37 -3.40 2.73 10.78
CA VAL A 37 -3.41 4.14 11.19
C VAL A 37 -2.06 4.56 11.76
N GLY A 38 -1.43 3.71 12.57
CA GLY A 38 -0.12 3.98 13.16
C GLY A 38 0.96 4.19 12.10
N ILE A 39 1.00 3.34 11.07
CA ILE A 39 1.92 3.50 9.94
C ILE A 39 1.57 4.77 9.14
N GLY A 40 0.29 5.00 8.83
CA GLY A 40 -0.14 6.19 8.09
C GLY A 40 0.24 7.51 8.78
N VAL A 41 0.02 7.60 10.09
CA VAL A 41 0.44 8.75 10.89
C VAL A 41 1.97 8.84 10.96
N GLY A 42 2.67 7.72 11.07
CA GLY A 42 4.14 7.67 11.01
C GLY A 42 4.70 8.22 9.68
N MET A 43 4.08 7.87 8.56
CA MET A 43 4.45 8.37 7.23
C MET A 43 4.15 9.87 7.08
N ALA A 44 3.00 10.34 7.59
CA ALA A 44 2.70 11.78 7.63
C ALA A 44 3.73 12.54 8.49
N GLY A 45 4.11 11.97 9.64
CA GLY A 45 5.17 12.49 10.51
C GLY A 45 6.52 12.59 9.81
N LEU A 46 6.91 11.58 9.03
CA LEU A 46 8.12 11.63 8.18
C LEU A 46 8.04 12.79 7.18
N GLY A 47 6.89 13.01 6.54
CA GLY A 47 6.67 14.13 5.61
C GLY A 47 6.86 15.49 6.28
N VAL A 48 6.26 15.68 7.44
CA VAL A 48 6.41 16.92 8.24
C VAL A 48 7.86 17.10 8.70
N TRP A 49 8.52 16.05 9.19
CA TRP A 49 9.91 16.11 9.61
C TRP A 49 10.84 16.45 8.45
N SER A 50 10.61 15.88 7.26
CA SER A 50 11.34 16.21 6.04
C SER A 50 11.17 17.68 5.64
N LEU A 51 9.95 18.23 5.73
CA LEU A 51 9.68 19.64 5.45
C LEU A 51 10.40 20.57 6.45
N LEU A 52 10.39 20.23 7.73
CA LEU A 52 11.13 20.97 8.76
C LEU A 52 12.65 20.89 8.53
N ALA A 53 13.17 19.72 8.15
CA ALA A 53 14.59 19.55 7.82
C ALA A 53 14.99 20.38 6.59
N ARG A 54 14.10 20.48 5.60
CA ARG A 54 14.28 21.35 4.43
C ARG A 54 14.29 22.82 4.79
N ALA A 55 13.33 23.28 5.61
CA ALA A 55 13.27 24.67 6.06
C ALA A 55 14.51 25.08 6.87
N ARG A 56 15.16 24.13 7.57
CA ARG A 56 16.39 24.34 8.33
C ARG A 56 17.68 24.08 7.54
N GLY A 57 17.59 23.79 6.24
CA GLY A 57 18.76 23.50 5.40
C GLY A 57 19.53 22.22 5.76
N ARG A 58 18.93 21.32 6.57
CA ARG A 58 19.57 20.10 7.10
C ARG A 58 19.07 18.80 6.46
N LEU A 59 18.27 18.90 5.40
CA LEU A 59 17.64 17.76 4.72
C LEU A 59 18.64 16.65 4.34
N TYR A 60 19.82 17.02 3.85
CA TYR A 60 20.85 16.07 3.40
C TYR A 60 21.84 15.65 4.50
N GLY A 61 21.81 16.31 5.66
CA GLY A 61 22.78 16.08 6.74
C GLY A 61 22.22 15.37 7.97
N TRP A 62 20.95 14.93 7.93
CA TRP A 62 20.29 14.30 9.08
C TRP A 62 20.17 12.78 8.93
N PRO A 63 21.13 12.00 9.49
CA PRO A 63 21.19 10.55 9.28
C PRO A 63 19.97 9.83 9.85
N TRP A 64 19.38 10.34 10.94
CA TRP A 64 18.15 9.78 11.53
C TRP A 64 16.95 9.92 10.62
N LEU A 65 16.83 11.03 9.89
CA LEU A 65 15.76 11.24 8.92
C LEU A 65 15.87 10.23 7.77
N HIS A 66 17.07 10.01 7.26
CA HIS A 66 17.31 9.06 6.17
C HIS A 66 17.08 7.61 6.60
N ARG A 67 17.56 7.23 7.80
CA ARG A 67 17.30 5.89 8.36
C ARG A 67 15.80 5.64 8.54
N PHE A 68 15.06 6.64 9.03
CA PHE A 68 13.62 6.54 9.20
C PHE A 68 12.89 6.46 7.84
N ALA A 69 13.34 7.22 6.84
CA ALA A 69 12.79 7.13 5.49
C ALA A 69 13.00 5.76 4.84
N VAL A 70 14.19 5.16 5.01
CA VAL A 70 14.48 3.79 4.52
C VAL A 70 13.58 2.78 5.21
N LEU A 71 13.40 2.88 6.53
CA LEU A 71 12.49 2.01 7.27
C LEU A 71 11.03 2.17 6.82
N MET A 72 10.61 3.38 6.50
CA MET A 72 9.23 3.66 6.07
C MET A 72 8.91 3.14 4.67
N GLY A 73 9.91 2.93 3.80
CA GLY A 73 9.73 2.40 2.45
C GLY A 73 8.83 1.15 2.37
N PRO A 74 9.18 0.02 3.03
CA PRO A 74 8.35 -1.18 3.00
C PRO A 74 7.06 -1.07 3.82
N THR A 75 6.99 -0.15 4.80
CA THR A 75 5.83 -0.07 5.70
C THR A 75 4.54 0.34 4.98
N GLY A 76 4.63 1.08 3.87
CA GLY A 76 3.46 1.42 3.06
C GLY A 76 2.70 0.18 2.56
N PHE A 77 3.43 -0.87 2.14
CA PHE A 77 2.82 -2.14 1.73
C PHE A 77 2.12 -2.84 2.91
N VAL A 78 2.75 -2.81 4.09
CA VAL A 78 2.17 -3.36 5.32
C VAL A 78 0.88 -2.62 5.70
N ALA A 79 0.86 -1.29 5.57
CA ALA A 79 -0.33 -0.49 5.84
C ALA A 79 -1.49 -0.84 4.89
N VAL A 80 -1.20 -1.05 3.61
CA VAL A 80 -2.20 -1.48 2.62
C VAL A 80 -2.79 -2.84 2.98
N ILE A 81 -1.94 -3.83 3.32
CA ILE A 81 -2.42 -5.16 3.75
C ILE A 81 -3.27 -5.03 5.02
N ALA A 82 -2.82 -4.26 6.01
CA ALA A 82 -3.57 -4.05 7.24
C ALA A 82 -4.93 -3.38 6.98
N GLY A 83 -5.02 -2.45 6.03
CA GLY A 83 -6.26 -1.87 5.57
C GLY A 83 -7.21 -2.91 4.97
N TRP A 84 -6.72 -3.72 4.02
CA TRP A 84 -7.49 -4.83 3.44
C TRP A 84 -7.97 -5.84 4.49
N VAL A 85 -7.11 -6.21 5.44
CA VAL A 85 -7.49 -7.12 6.53
C VAL A 85 -8.60 -6.50 7.38
N THR A 86 -8.53 -5.20 7.67
CA THR A 86 -9.55 -4.47 8.42
C THR A 86 -10.90 -4.50 7.70
N THR A 87 -10.91 -4.22 6.40
CA THR A 87 -12.15 -4.16 5.60
C THR A 87 -12.73 -5.55 5.34
N GLU A 88 -11.91 -6.55 5.02
CA GLU A 88 -12.38 -7.91 4.71
C GLU A 88 -12.79 -8.67 5.96
N SER A 89 -11.98 -8.60 7.02
CA SER A 89 -12.32 -9.27 8.29
C SER A 89 -13.49 -8.56 8.98
N GLY A 90 -13.60 -7.24 8.83
CA GLY A 90 -14.72 -6.46 9.36
C GLY A 90 -16.07 -6.77 8.70
N ARG A 91 -16.06 -7.36 7.49
CA ARG A 91 -17.28 -7.75 6.76
C ARG A 91 -17.74 -9.18 7.08
N GLN A 92 -16.90 -10.00 7.72
CA GLN A 92 -17.30 -11.32 8.20
C GLN A 92 -18.44 -11.17 9.23
N PRO A 93 -19.47 -12.05 9.21
CA PRO A 93 -19.58 -13.32 8.48
C PRO A 93 -20.27 -13.23 7.11
N PHE A 94 -20.37 -12.05 6.50
CA PHE A 94 -21.12 -11.86 5.27
C PHE A 94 -20.21 -11.83 4.04
N THR A 95 -20.62 -12.48 2.96
CA THR A 95 -20.09 -12.28 1.59
C THR A 95 -20.81 -11.11 0.92
N VAL A 96 -22.12 -11.05 1.09
CA VAL A 96 -22.94 -9.90 0.71
C VAL A 96 -23.72 -9.49 1.95
N PHE A 97 -23.57 -8.24 2.34
CA PHE A 97 -24.10 -7.73 3.61
C PHE A 97 -25.60 -8.01 3.72
N HIS A 98 -26.02 -8.64 4.83
CA HIS A 98 -27.39 -9.12 5.10
C HIS A 98 -28.01 -10.13 4.11
N LEU A 99 -27.36 -10.46 2.99
CA LEU A 99 -27.93 -11.31 1.95
C LEU A 99 -27.31 -12.71 1.92
N LEU A 100 -25.98 -12.80 2.05
CA LEU A 100 -25.25 -14.06 1.88
C LEU A 100 -24.14 -14.19 2.92
N ARG A 101 -24.19 -15.27 3.71
CA ARG A 101 -23.14 -15.63 4.67
C ARG A 101 -21.98 -16.34 3.97
N THR A 102 -20.75 -16.13 4.44
CA THR A 102 -19.53 -16.73 3.90
C THR A 102 -19.57 -18.26 3.92
N ALA A 103 -20.13 -18.85 4.97
CA ALA A 103 -20.32 -20.30 5.08
C ALA A 103 -21.22 -20.90 3.96
N ARG A 104 -22.08 -20.09 3.32
CA ARG A 104 -22.95 -20.52 2.22
C ARG A 104 -22.41 -20.12 0.83
N SER A 105 -21.27 -19.43 0.77
CA SER A 105 -20.65 -18.97 -0.48
C SER A 105 -19.56 -19.91 -1.00
N VAL A 106 -19.31 -21.03 -0.33
CA VAL A 106 -18.25 -21.98 -0.70
C VAL A 106 -18.77 -23.02 -1.70
N SER A 107 -17.99 -23.29 -2.74
CA SER A 107 -18.30 -24.35 -3.72
C SER A 107 -18.15 -25.74 -3.10
N PRO A 108 -18.99 -26.72 -3.49
CA PRO A 108 -18.91 -28.10 -2.97
C PRO A 108 -17.73 -28.85 -3.62
N LEU A 109 -16.52 -28.54 -3.19
CA LEU A 109 -15.29 -29.17 -3.64
C LEU A 109 -14.68 -30.01 -2.52
N ALA A 110 -13.99 -31.09 -2.88
CA ALA A 110 -13.25 -31.90 -1.92
C ALA A 110 -12.11 -31.07 -1.30
N ALA A 111 -12.00 -31.08 0.03
CA ALA A 111 -10.97 -30.33 0.76
C ALA A 111 -9.53 -30.60 0.27
N PRO A 112 -9.13 -31.84 -0.09
CA PRO A 112 -7.79 -32.09 -0.62
C PRO A 112 -7.49 -31.36 -1.95
N ALA A 113 -8.47 -31.23 -2.84
CA ALA A 113 -8.28 -30.54 -4.12
C ALA A 113 -8.06 -29.02 -3.92
N VAL A 114 -8.80 -28.42 -2.99
CA VAL A 114 -8.62 -27.02 -2.60
C VAL A 114 -7.26 -26.82 -1.92
N ALA A 115 -6.85 -27.72 -1.03
CA ALA A 115 -5.56 -27.62 -0.35
C ALA A 115 -4.39 -27.72 -1.34
N LEU A 116 -4.46 -28.66 -2.30
CA LEU A 116 -3.41 -28.84 -3.32
C LEU A 116 -3.29 -27.62 -4.24
N SER A 117 -4.41 -27.09 -4.72
CA SER A 117 -4.41 -25.88 -5.55
C SER A 117 -3.91 -24.65 -4.78
N LEU A 118 -4.31 -24.48 -3.53
CA LEU A 118 -3.80 -23.43 -2.65
C LEU A 118 -2.28 -23.56 -2.44
N ALA A 119 -1.78 -24.76 -2.19
CA ALA A 119 -0.35 -25.01 -2.04
C ALA A 119 0.42 -24.67 -3.33
N ALA A 120 -0.11 -25.04 -4.50
CA ALA A 120 0.48 -24.66 -5.78
C ALA A 120 0.53 -23.14 -5.96
N PHE A 121 -0.54 -22.41 -5.64
CA PHE A 121 -0.55 -20.94 -5.67
C PHE A 121 0.47 -20.33 -4.72
N ILE A 122 0.58 -20.84 -3.50
CA ILE A 122 1.59 -20.41 -2.52
C ILE A 122 2.98 -20.54 -3.12
N VAL A 123 3.35 -21.73 -3.61
CA VAL A 123 4.68 -21.99 -4.19
C VAL A 123 4.99 -21.04 -5.34
N VAL A 124 4.06 -20.90 -6.29
CA VAL A 124 4.25 -20.03 -7.46
C VAL A 124 4.37 -18.57 -7.05
N TYR A 125 3.54 -18.10 -6.13
CA TYR A 125 3.58 -16.70 -5.69
C TYR A 125 4.89 -16.41 -4.94
N PHE A 126 5.34 -17.29 -4.05
CA PHE A 126 6.63 -17.12 -3.39
C PHE A 126 7.80 -17.13 -4.38
N ALA A 127 7.76 -17.98 -5.40
CA ALA A 127 8.79 -18.00 -6.45
C ALA A 127 8.81 -16.68 -7.25
N VAL A 128 7.65 -16.23 -7.74
CA VAL A 128 7.53 -15.03 -8.59
C VAL A 128 7.82 -13.76 -7.80
N PHE A 129 7.12 -13.53 -6.69
CA PHE A 129 7.31 -12.33 -5.87
C PHE A 129 8.67 -12.31 -5.18
N GLY A 130 9.18 -13.48 -4.74
CA GLY A 130 10.52 -13.61 -4.17
C GLY A 130 11.61 -13.25 -5.17
N THR A 131 11.57 -13.84 -6.37
CA THR A 131 12.54 -13.55 -7.44
C THR A 131 12.43 -12.09 -7.90
N GLY A 132 11.21 -11.56 -8.06
CA GLY A 132 10.98 -10.17 -8.46
C GLY A 132 11.51 -9.18 -7.41
N THR A 133 11.23 -9.40 -6.13
CA THR A 133 11.73 -8.55 -5.04
C THR A 133 13.26 -8.61 -4.97
N TRP A 134 13.84 -9.81 -5.05
CA TRP A 134 15.29 -9.98 -5.09
C TRP A 134 15.92 -9.24 -6.28
N PHE A 135 15.32 -9.36 -7.46
CA PHE A 135 15.82 -8.72 -8.69
C PHE A 135 15.78 -7.20 -8.58
N ILE A 136 14.67 -6.62 -8.07
CA ILE A 136 14.55 -5.18 -7.86
C ILE A 136 15.60 -4.70 -6.84
N LEU A 137 15.75 -5.40 -5.71
CA LEU A 137 16.75 -5.04 -4.70
C LEU A 137 18.18 -5.17 -5.25
N LYS A 138 18.45 -6.17 -6.08
CA LYS A 138 19.73 -6.33 -6.78
C LYS A 138 20.01 -5.16 -7.73
N LEU A 139 19.01 -4.70 -8.49
CA LEU A 139 19.13 -3.53 -9.36
C LEU A 139 19.34 -2.24 -8.56
N MET A 140 18.60 -2.05 -7.46
CA MET A 140 18.74 -0.88 -6.58
C MET A 140 20.09 -0.84 -5.85
N GLY A 141 20.74 -1.99 -5.66
CA GLY A 141 22.09 -2.09 -5.08
C GLY A 141 23.22 -1.74 -6.04
N GLY A 142 22.93 -1.52 -7.33
CA GLY A 142 23.92 -1.06 -8.30
C GLY A 142 24.36 0.38 -8.00
N SER A 143 25.66 0.58 -7.78
CA SER A 143 26.23 1.93 -7.73
C SER A 143 26.04 2.62 -9.08
N PRO A 144 25.76 3.94 -9.13
CA PRO A 144 25.71 4.68 -10.39
C PRO A 144 26.99 4.47 -11.19
N HIS A 145 26.87 4.12 -12.48
CA HIS A 145 28.02 3.84 -13.30
C HIS A 145 28.72 5.15 -13.70
N PRO A 146 30.06 5.23 -13.66
CA PRO A 146 30.78 6.37 -14.20
C PRO A 146 30.44 6.54 -15.70
N GLY A 147 29.72 7.61 -16.05
CA GLY A 147 29.26 7.87 -17.43
C GLY A 147 27.75 7.85 -17.62
N GLU A 148 26.96 7.48 -16.60
CA GLU A 148 25.51 7.67 -16.63
C GLU A 148 25.18 9.17 -16.68
N ARG A 149 24.64 9.62 -17.80
CA ARG A 149 24.09 10.97 -17.92
C ARG A 149 22.78 10.97 -17.14
N GLY A 150 22.74 11.74 -16.05
CA GLY A 150 21.49 12.01 -15.34
C GLY A 150 20.43 12.56 -16.30
N PRO A 151 19.13 12.52 -15.93
CA PRO A 151 18.05 12.97 -16.80
C PRO A 151 18.34 14.37 -17.35
N SER A 152 18.27 14.51 -18.68
CA SER A 152 18.59 15.74 -19.40
C SER A 152 17.82 16.91 -18.80
N ARG A 153 18.52 17.88 -18.18
CA ARG A 153 17.88 19.05 -17.52
C ARG A 153 17.02 19.91 -18.46
N GLY A 154 17.12 19.72 -19.77
CA GLY A 154 16.35 20.43 -20.81
C GLY A 154 15.27 19.60 -21.50
N GLU A 155 15.20 18.29 -21.28
CA GLU A 155 14.09 17.47 -21.80
C GLU A 155 13.06 17.31 -20.69
N THR A 156 11.92 17.98 -20.82
CA THR A 156 10.76 17.61 -20.04
C THR A 156 10.35 16.21 -20.48
N THR A 157 10.66 15.19 -19.70
CA THR A 157 10.04 13.88 -19.85
C THR A 157 8.55 14.07 -19.59
N ARG A 158 7.76 14.28 -20.65
CA ARG A 158 6.31 14.17 -20.51
C ARG A 158 6.05 12.72 -20.14
N THR A 159 5.49 12.48 -18.97
CA THR A 159 4.79 11.23 -18.65
C THR A 159 3.52 11.17 -19.52
N ALA A 160 3.68 11.13 -20.84
CA ALA A 160 2.63 10.64 -21.70
C ALA A 160 2.48 9.15 -21.38
N GLY A 161 1.25 8.63 -21.41
CA GLY A 161 0.92 7.26 -21.02
C GLY A 161 1.63 6.18 -21.85
N ILE A 162 1.01 5.01 -21.93
CA ILE A 162 1.54 3.73 -22.49
C ILE A 162 2.12 3.75 -23.92
N THR A 163 2.13 4.89 -24.61
CA THR A 163 2.72 5.04 -25.95
C THR A 163 3.72 6.21 -25.95
N PRO A 164 5.03 5.98 -25.88
CA PRO A 164 6.00 7.04 -26.10
C PRO A 164 6.00 7.38 -27.60
N LEU A 165 5.46 8.55 -27.96
CA LEU A 165 5.73 9.14 -29.27
C LEU A 165 7.22 9.55 -29.32
N PRO A 166 7.95 9.28 -30.42
CA PRO A 166 9.32 9.77 -30.57
C PRO A 166 9.35 11.29 -30.41
N GLN A 167 10.17 11.79 -29.47
CA GLN A 167 10.45 13.22 -29.38
C GLN A 167 11.22 13.62 -30.64
N ILE A 168 10.60 14.42 -31.50
CA ILE A 168 11.30 15.09 -32.59
C ILE A 168 12.19 16.16 -31.94
N ALA A 169 13.50 16.00 -32.06
CA ALA A 169 14.46 16.97 -31.56
C ALA A 169 14.16 18.36 -32.18
N PRO A 170 14.22 19.46 -31.41
CA PRO A 170 13.99 20.81 -31.94
C PRO A 170 14.87 21.17 -33.14
N SER A 171 16.05 20.54 -33.25
CA SER A 171 16.98 20.68 -34.38
C SER A 171 16.52 20.02 -35.68
N ALA A 172 15.45 19.22 -35.65
CA ALA A 172 14.89 18.55 -36.82
C ALA A 172 13.78 19.37 -37.51
N ILE A 173 13.43 20.53 -36.97
CA ILE A 173 12.54 21.49 -37.64
C ILE A 173 13.43 22.44 -38.44
N PRO A 174 13.46 22.36 -39.78
CA PRO A 174 14.14 23.38 -40.58
C PRO A 174 13.50 24.73 -40.26
N ALA A 175 14.33 25.70 -39.85
CA ALA A 175 13.90 27.08 -39.68
C ALA A 175 13.55 27.63 -41.07
N GLU A 176 12.29 27.96 -41.28
CA GLU A 176 11.90 28.99 -42.25
C GLU A 176 12.13 30.38 -41.65
#